data_AF-A0A532TKM9-F1
#
_entry.id   AF-A0A532TKM9-F1
#
_cell.length_a   1.000
_cell.length_b   1.000
_cell.length_c   1.000
_cell.angle_alpha   90.00
_cell.angle_beta   90.00
_cell.angle_gamma   90.00
#
_symmetry.space_group_name_H-M   'P 1'
#
loop_
_entity.id
_entity.type
_entity.pdbx_description
1 polymer ?
#
loop_
_entity_poly.entity_id
_entity_poly.type
_entity_poly.pdbx_seq_one_letter_code
_entity_poly.pdbx_strand_id
1 'polypeptide(L)'
;MTDVNYIFLLSLTIIVIGYILKKLNIISEENGKTIAKVVFNVTLPALILNVIISIEITPSLGLITLISILYCIPILVLAFTLFRNYPKEIKGLIFMAVIGFNVGHFAYPLIEGIWNEEGLKYIAMFDIGNAMVIFVICYILGLIYSPNNEFQDKKELAKNILFKLL
;
A
#
# COMPACT_ATOMS: atom_id res chain seq x y z
N MET A 1 -17.05 -2.13 -21.74
CA MET A 1 -16.48 -1.51 -20.54
C MET A 1 -17.63 -0.99 -19.70
N THR A 2 -17.79 -1.49 -18.49
CA THR A 2 -18.75 -0.95 -17.52
C THR A 2 -18.35 0.49 -17.19
N ASP A 3 -19.33 1.37 -17.00
CA ASP A 3 -19.06 2.77 -16.64
C ASP A 3 -18.29 2.82 -15.30
N VAL A 4 -17.16 3.54 -15.26
CA VAL A 4 -16.34 3.72 -14.05
C VAL A 4 -17.19 4.19 -12.88
N ASN A 5 -18.14 5.10 -13.14
CA ASN A 5 -19.05 5.63 -12.14
C ASN A 5 -19.95 4.54 -11.57
N TYR A 6 -20.42 3.63 -12.42
CA TYR A 6 -21.25 2.51 -11.99
C TYR A 6 -20.50 1.60 -11.03
N ILE A 7 -19.26 1.24 -11.34
CA ILE A 7 -18.43 0.37 -10.50
C ILE A 7 -18.12 1.03 -9.17
N PHE A 8 -17.74 2.31 -9.22
CA PHE A 8 -17.47 3.07 -8.01
C PHE A 8 -18.72 3.15 -7.10
N LEU A 9 -19.89 3.45 -7.67
CA LEU A 9 -21.15 3.48 -6.93
C LEU A 9 -21.54 2.09 -6.39
N LEU A 10 -21.26 1.03 -7.14
CA LEU A 10 -21.48 -0.35 -6.70
C LEU A 10 -20.61 -0.68 -5.48
N SER A 11 -19.30 -0.38 -5.52
CA SER A 11 -18.40 -0.57 -4.39
C SER A 11 -18.86 0.21 -3.15
N LEU A 12 -19.31 1.46 -3.34
CA LEU A 12 -19.83 2.29 -2.26
C LEU A 12 -21.12 1.70 -1.65
N THR A 13 -22.00 1.18 -2.51
CA THR A 13 -23.23 0.51 -2.10
C THR A 13 -22.94 -0.73 -1.27
N ILE A 14 -21.97 -1.56 -1.66
CA ILE A 14 -21.55 -2.74 -0.90
C ILE A 14 -21.03 -2.35 0.49
N ILE A 15 -20.23 -1.28 0.60
CA ILE A 15 -19.74 -0.76 1.88
C ILE A 15 -20.91 -0.32 2.77
N VAL A 16 -21.87 0.42 2.21
CA VAL A 16 -23.08 0.88 2.93
C VAL A 16 -23.91 -0.30 3.41
N ILE A 17 -24.10 -1.33 2.59
CA ILE A 17 -24.80 -2.56 2.99
C ILE A 17 -24.07 -3.23 4.15
N GLY A 18 -22.75 -3.42 4.06
CA GLY A 18 -21.96 -3.99 5.15
C GLY A 18 -22.09 -3.20 6.46
N TYR A 19 -22.09 -1.88 6.38
CA TYR A 19 -22.33 -1.01 7.53
C TYR A 19 -23.74 -1.16 8.11
N ILE A 20 -24.78 -1.22 7.27
CA ILE A 20 -26.16 -1.44 7.71
C ILE A 20 -26.29 -2.82 8.40
N LEU A 21 -25.73 -3.87 7.81
CA LEU A 21 -25.74 -5.23 8.39
C LEU A 21 -25.07 -5.25 9.77
N LYS A 22 -23.95 -4.54 9.94
CA LYS A 22 -23.31 -4.33 11.23
C LYS A 22 -24.25 -3.61 12.21
N LYS A 23 -24.86 -2.50 11.78
CA LYS A 23 -25.75 -1.67 12.62
C LYS A 23 -27.00 -2.42 13.08
N LEU A 24 -27.52 -3.33 12.24
CA LEU A 24 -28.65 -4.19 12.56
C LEU A 24 -28.26 -5.41 13.42
N ASN A 25 -26.99 -5.53 13.83
CA ASN A 25 -26.42 -6.67 14.56
C ASN A 25 -26.60 -8.02 13.85
N ILE A 26 -26.76 -8.02 12.52
CA ILE A 26 -26.81 -9.25 11.71
C ILE A 26 -25.38 -9.83 11.59
N ILE A 27 -24.38 -8.95 11.48
CA ILE A 27 -22.96 -9.31 11.44
C ILE A 27 -22.25 -8.57 12.58
N SER A 28 -21.57 -9.30 13.45
CA SER A 28 -20.75 -8.70 14.51
C SER A 28 -19.39 -8.21 13.97
N GLU A 29 -18.71 -7.34 14.73
CA GLU A 29 -17.34 -6.95 14.39
C GLU A 29 -16.37 -8.13 14.37
N GLU A 30 -16.59 -9.12 15.22
CA GLU A 30 -15.80 -10.34 15.26
C GLU A 30 -15.96 -11.17 13.97
N ASN A 31 -17.19 -11.30 13.48
CA ASN A 31 -17.47 -11.97 12.20
C ASN A 31 -16.76 -11.25 11.05
N GLY A 32 -16.80 -9.92 11.04
CA GLY A 32 -16.08 -9.09 10.07
C GLY A 32 -14.56 -9.31 10.11
N LYS A 33 -13.97 -9.39 11.32
CA LYS A 33 -12.55 -9.70 11.49
C LYS A 33 -12.19 -11.09 10.98
N THR A 34 -13.04 -12.09 11.21
CA THR A 34 -12.83 -13.45 10.72
C THR A 34 -12.83 -13.50 9.19
N ILE A 35 -13.80 -12.84 8.54
CA ILE A 35 -13.85 -12.72 7.08
C ILE A 35 -12.60 -12.00 6.55
N ALA A 36 -12.23 -10.88 7.16
CA ALA A 36 -11.04 -10.12 6.79
C ALA A 36 -9.77 -10.97 6.87
N LYS A 37 -9.62 -11.81 7.90
CA LYS A 37 -8.48 -12.74 7.99
C LYS A 37 -8.40 -13.69 6.80
N VAL A 38 -9.53 -14.26 6.36
CA VAL A 38 -9.54 -15.13 5.18
C VAL A 38 -9.17 -14.34 3.93
N VAL A 39 -9.73 -13.13 3.77
CA VAL A 39 -9.47 -12.28 2.61
C VAL A 39 -7.99 -11.91 2.52
N PHE A 40 -7.40 -11.39 3.60
CA PHE A 40 -6.03 -10.90 3.60
C PHE A 40 -4.97 -12.01 3.60
N ASN A 41 -5.25 -13.19 4.17
CA ASN A 41 -4.26 -14.26 4.28
C ASN A 41 -4.39 -15.34 3.21
N VAL A 42 -5.54 -15.44 2.52
CA VAL A 42 -5.77 -16.50 1.53
C VAL A 42 -6.14 -15.92 0.17
N THR A 43 -7.24 -15.16 0.09
CA THR A 43 -7.77 -14.77 -1.23
C THR A 43 -6.91 -13.72 -1.92
N LEU A 44 -6.43 -12.71 -1.19
CA LEU A 44 -5.56 -11.68 -1.76
C LEU A 44 -4.20 -12.25 -2.20
N PRO A 45 -3.48 -13.06 -1.40
CA PRO A 45 -2.27 -13.73 -1.88
C PRO A 45 -2.52 -14.63 -3.10
N ALA A 46 -3.63 -15.39 -3.12
CA ALA A 46 -3.99 -16.21 -4.27
C ALA A 46 -4.27 -15.37 -5.53
N LEU A 47 -4.98 -14.24 -5.39
CA LEU A 47 -5.22 -13.29 -6.48
C LEU A 47 -3.89 -12.72 -7.00
N ILE A 48 -3.01 -12.26 -6.12
CA ILE A 48 -1.70 -11.71 -6.49
C ILE A 48 -0.88 -12.75 -7.24
N LEU A 49 -0.83 -14.00 -6.76
CA LEU A 49 -0.11 -15.09 -7.44
C LEU A 49 -0.70 -15.38 -8.82
N ASN A 50 -2.03 -15.45 -8.93
CA ASN A 50 -2.70 -15.66 -10.21
C ASN A 50 -2.35 -14.57 -11.21
N VAL A 51 -2.39 -13.30 -10.77
CA VAL A 51 -2.01 -12.15 -11.59
C VAL A 51 -0.54 -12.25 -12.01
N ILE A 52 0.39 -12.48 -11.08
CA ILE A 52 1.83 -12.59 -11.38
C ILE A 52 2.12 -13.71 -12.39
N ILE A 53 1.52 -14.89 -12.24
CA ILE A 53 1.72 -16.02 -13.15
C ILE A 53 1.15 -15.71 -14.55
N SER A 54 0.08 -14.92 -14.63
CA SER A 54 -0.52 -14.50 -15.90
C SER A 54 0.21 -13.34 -16.61
N ILE A 55 1.21 -12.74 -15.95
CA ILE A 55 1.98 -11.62 -16.50
C ILE A 55 3.13 -12.17 -17.36
N GLU A 56 3.11 -11.84 -18.65
CA GLU A 56 4.32 -11.83 -19.46
C GLU A 56 5.12 -10.57 -19.11
N ILE A 57 6.23 -10.72 -18.37
CA ILE A 57 7.04 -9.58 -17.95
C ILE A 57 7.69 -8.96 -19.18
N THR A 58 7.11 -7.84 -19.63
CA THR A 58 7.67 -6.97 -20.65
C THR A 58 8.47 -5.84 -19.98
N PRO A 59 9.52 -5.31 -20.63
CA PRO A 59 10.30 -4.20 -20.08
C PRO A 59 9.46 -2.95 -19.73
N SER A 60 8.33 -2.75 -20.40
CA SER A 60 7.38 -1.66 -20.11
C SER A 60 6.69 -1.80 -18.75
N LEU A 61 6.47 -3.02 -18.25
CA LEU A 61 5.92 -3.24 -16.92
C LEU A 61 6.92 -2.88 -15.81
N GLY A 62 8.22 -3.05 -16.06
CA GLY A 62 9.27 -2.62 -15.14
C GLY A 62 9.29 -1.10 -14.92
N LEU A 63 8.89 -0.31 -15.93
CA LEU A 63 8.75 1.13 -15.78
C LEU A 63 7.66 1.50 -14.77
N ILE A 64 6.57 0.73 -14.66
CA ILE A 64 5.49 0.99 -13.70
C ILE A 64 6.00 0.81 -12.27
N THR A 65 6.77 -0.26 -12.01
CA THR A 65 7.42 -0.47 -10.71
C THR A 65 8.36 0.68 -10.38
N LEU A 66 9.17 1.14 -11.33
CA LEU A 66 10.06 2.28 -11.14
C LEU A 66 9.29 3.58 -10.84
N ILE A 67 8.22 3.86 -11.59
CA ILE A 67 7.34 5.01 -11.37
C ILE A 67 6.75 4.96 -9.96
N SER A 68 6.30 3.80 -9.49
CA SER A 68 5.79 3.64 -8.13
C SER A 68 6.82 4.00 -7.07
N ILE A 69 8.08 3.60 -7.26
CA ILE A 69 9.17 3.97 -6.34
C ILE A 69 9.42 5.47 -6.37
N LEU A 70 9.54 6.05 -7.58
CA LEU A 70 9.84 7.48 -7.74
C LEU A 70 8.70 8.37 -7.24
N TYR A 71 7.45 7.89 -7.25
CA TYR A 71 6.29 8.62 -6.75
C TYR A 71 6.40 8.97 -5.25
N CYS A 72 7.18 8.21 -4.47
CA CYS A 72 7.38 8.56 -3.06
C CYS A 72 8.11 9.91 -2.88
N ILE A 73 8.92 10.33 -3.86
CA ILE A 73 9.75 11.55 -3.80
C ILE A 73 8.88 12.80 -3.70
N PRO A 74 7.97 13.12 -4.65
CA PRO A 74 7.13 14.31 -4.55
C PRO A 74 6.27 14.31 -3.28
N ILE A 75 5.79 13.15 -2.83
CA ILE A 75 5.01 13.02 -1.59
C ILE A 75 5.86 13.38 -0.37
N LEU A 76 7.09 12.88 -0.27
CA LEU A 76 8.00 13.22 0.81
C LEU A 76 8.41 14.69 0.79
N VAL A 77 8.66 15.27 -0.39
CA VAL A 77 8.95 16.70 -0.55
C VAL A 77 7.77 17.54 -0.06
N LEU A 78 6.55 17.18 -0.45
CA LEU A 78 5.35 17.87 0.00
C LEU A 78 5.16 17.74 1.51
N ALA A 79 5.27 16.53 2.06
CA ALA A 79 5.17 16.30 3.50
C ALA A 79 6.25 17.09 4.26
N PHE A 80 7.49 17.10 3.78
CA PHE A 80 8.56 17.84 4.40
C PHE A 80 8.29 19.35 4.41
N THR A 81 7.80 19.91 3.30
CA THR A 81 7.52 21.35 3.21
C THR A 81 6.36 21.79 4.11
N LEU A 82 5.29 20.99 4.18
CA LEU A 82 4.09 21.25 5.00
C LEU A 82 4.35 21.06 6.50
N PHE A 83 5.08 20.01 6.88
CA PHE A 83 5.27 19.63 8.29
C PHE A 83 6.66 20.01 8.83
N ARG A 84 7.36 20.95 8.18
CA ARG A 84 8.74 21.31 8.55
C ARG A 84 8.90 21.74 10.01
N ASN A 85 7.88 22.41 10.56
CA ASN A 85 7.90 23.02 11.90
C ASN A 85 7.47 22.04 13.02
N TYR A 86 7.08 20.82 12.68
CA TYR A 86 6.67 19.84 13.68
C TYR A 86 7.89 19.21 14.39
N PRO A 87 7.71 18.75 15.65
CA PRO A 87 8.71 17.95 16.36
C PRO A 87 9.19 16.76 15.53
N LYS A 88 10.44 16.35 15.75
CA LYS A 88 11.12 15.32 14.94
C LYS A 88 10.33 14.00 14.93
N GLU A 89 9.82 13.59 16.07
CA GLU A 89 9.09 12.34 16.27
C GLU A 89 7.78 12.34 15.49
N ILE A 90 7.02 13.45 15.56
CA ILE A 90 5.76 13.61 14.84
C ILE A 90 6.01 13.66 13.32
N LYS A 91 7.09 14.33 12.90
CA LYS A 91 7.49 14.40 11.49
C LYS A 91 7.82 13.02 10.93
N GLY A 92 8.54 12.19 11.69
CA GLY A 92 8.81 10.79 11.33
C GLY A 92 7.54 9.99 11.12
N LEU A 93 6.62 10.07 12.09
CA LEU A 93 5.31 9.41 12.00
C LEU A 93 4.53 9.83 10.76
N ILE A 94 4.48 11.14 10.47
CA ILE A 94 3.80 11.67 9.28
C ILE A 94 4.43 11.12 8.01
N PHE A 95 5.76 11.17 7.88
CA PHE A 95 6.44 10.69 6.68
C PHE A 95 6.20 9.20 6.43
N MET A 96 6.21 8.39 7.49
CA MET A 96 5.86 6.97 7.39
C MET A 96 4.40 6.74 6.97
N ALA A 97 3.48 7.58 7.44
CA ALA A 97 2.05 7.42 7.15
C ALA A 97 1.68 7.77 5.71
N VAL A 98 2.40 8.70 5.07
CA VAL A 98 2.03 9.21 3.72
C VAL A 98 2.77 8.53 2.58
N ILE A 99 3.87 7.83 2.84
CA ILE A 99 4.81 7.41 1.79
C ILE A 99 4.32 6.22 0.95
N GLY A 100 3.49 5.36 1.53
CA GLY A 100 3.01 4.14 0.91
C GLY A 100 1.52 4.18 0.59
N PHE A 101 1.10 3.25 -0.27
CA PHE A 101 -0.29 3.05 -0.66
C PHE A 101 -0.86 1.78 -0.02
N ASN A 102 -2.13 1.83 0.37
CA ASN A 102 -2.90 0.66 0.80
C ASN A 102 -3.59 -0.01 -0.40
N VAL A 103 -2.79 -0.58 -1.30
CA VAL A 103 -3.28 -1.12 -2.57
C VAL A 103 -4.19 -2.33 -2.35
N GLY A 104 -3.80 -3.26 -1.46
CA GLY A 104 -4.51 -4.52 -1.20
C GLY A 104 -5.96 -4.38 -0.72
N HIS A 105 -6.29 -3.34 0.05
CA HIS A 105 -7.58 -3.25 0.73
C HIS A 105 -8.71 -2.69 -0.15
N PHE A 106 -8.38 -1.91 -1.18
CA PHE A 106 -9.38 -1.17 -1.96
C PHE A 106 -9.07 -1.06 -3.44
N ALA A 107 -7.79 -0.92 -3.82
CA ALA A 107 -7.43 -0.68 -5.21
C ALA A 107 -7.64 -1.92 -6.09
N TYR A 108 -7.26 -3.10 -5.61
CA TYR A 108 -7.40 -4.35 -6.37
C TYR A 108 -8.84 -4.62 -6.84
N PRO A 109 -9.87 -4.65 -5.97
CA PRO A 109 -11.25 -4.89 -6.41
C PRO A 109 -11.79 -3.81 -7.34
N LEU A 110 -11.43 -2.54 -7.11
CA LEU A 110 -11.90 -1.43 -7.94
C LEU A 110 -11.28 -1.49 -9.34
N ILE A 111 -9.98 -1.77 -9.42
CA ILE A 111 -9.24 -1.87 -10.68
C ILE A 111 -9.68 -3.09 -11.47
N GLU A 112 -9.90 -4.22 -10.82
CA GLU A 112 -10.51 -5.40 -11.45
C GLU A 112 -11.88 -5.07 -12.04
N GLY A 113 -12.73 -4.35 -11.31
CA GLY A 113 -14.02 -3.94 -11.86
C GLY A 113 -13.87 -3.10 -13.13
N ILE A 114 -13.02 -2.07 -13.11
CA ILE A 114 -12.91 -1.09 -14.19
C ILE A 114 -12.16 -1.64 -15.41
N TRP A 115 -11.02 -2.28 -15.16
CA TRP A 115 -10.03 -2.67 -16.18
C TRP A 115 -9.79 -4.18 -16.26
N ASN A 116 -10.55 -4.99 -15.50
CA ASN A 116 -10.43 -6.45 -15.46
C ASN A 116 -8.98 -6.91 -15.17
N GLU A 117 -8.61 -8.07 -15.71
CA GLU A 117 -7.30 -8.67 -15.52
C GLU A 117 -6.15 -7.78 -16.00
N GLU A 118 -6.35 -6.98 -17.06
CA GLU A 118 -5.29 -6.10 -17.57
C GLU A 118 -4.93 -5.00 -16.55
N GLY A 119 -5.93 -4.40 -15.92
CA GLY A 119 -5.72 -3.46 -14.82
C GLY A 119 -5.04 -4.13 -13.62
N LEU A 120 -5.42 -5.37 -13.31
CA LEU A 120 -4.80 -6.15 -12.24
C LEU A 120 -3.30 -6.35 -12.47
N LYS A 121 -2.88 -6.60 -13.72
CA LYS A 121 -1.45 -6.72 -14.06
C LYS A 121 -0.68 -5.44 -13.73
N TYR A 122 -1.22 -4.29 -14.10
CA TYR A 122 -0.56 -3.00 -13.85
C TYR A 122 -0.51 -2.64 -12.36
N ILE A 123 -1.60 -2.83 -11.62
CA ILE A 123 -1.61 -2.53 -10.19
C ILE A 123 -0.73 -3.50 -9.39
N ALA A 124 -0.60 -4.75 -9.80
CA ALA A 124 0.33 -5.69 -9.18
C ALA A 124 1.79 -5.25 -9.38
N MET A 125 2.17 -4.82 -10.59
CA MET A 125 3.51 -4.30 -10.85
C MET A 125 3.80 -2.99 -10.09
N PHE A 126 2.78 -2.14 -9.93
CA PHE A 126 2.84 -0.97 -9.06
C PHE A 126 3.01 -1.37 -7.59
N ASP A 127 2.24 -2.35 -7.10
CA ASP A 127 2.29 -2.78 -5.70
C ASP A 127 3.65 -3.40 -5.32
N ILE A 128 4.34 -4.04 -6.26
CA ILE A 128 5.75 -4.46 -6.07
C ILE A 128 6.65 -3.25 -5.78
N GLY A 129 6.48 -2.16 -6.52
CA GLY A 129 7.23 -0.92 -6.30
C GLY A 129 6.86 -0.25 -4.97
N ASN A 130 5.57 -0.20 -4.67
CA ASN A 130 5.04 0.29 -3.40
C ASN A 130 5.57 -0.51 -2.20
N ALA A 131 5.65 -1.84 -2.32
CA ALA A 131 6.23 -2.70 -1.29
C ALA A 131 7.69 -2.33 -1.02
N MET A 132 8.50 -2.06 -2.05
CA MET A 132 9.87 -1.57 -1.86
C MET A 132 9.91 -0.23 -1.12
N VAL A 133 9.02 0.71 -1.46
CA VAL A 133 8.92 2.00 -0.75
C VAL A 133 8.60 1.80 0.73
N ILE A 134 7.65 0.92 1.05
CA ILE A 134 7.25 0.63 2.43
C ILE A 134 8.37 -0.12 3.17
N PHE A 135 8.88 -1.22 2.64
CA PHE A 135 9.85 -2.04 3.36
C PHE A 135 11.25 -1.41 3.45
N VAL A 136 11.62 -0.56 2.49
CA VAL A 136 12.94 0.10 2.49
C VAL A 136 12.84 1.53 3.01
N ILE A 137 12.10 2.40 2.32
CA ILE A 137 12.15 3.85 2.58
C ILE A 137 11.40 4.18 3.88
N CYS A 138 10.21 3.62 4.10
CA CYS A 138 9.47 3.84 5.34
C CYS A 138 10.26 3.33 6.56
N TYR A 139 10.95 2.18 6.42
CA TYR A 139 11.81 1.67 7.48
C TYR A 139 13.01 2.59 7.79
N ILE A 140 13.68 3.10 6.74
CA ILE A 140 14.76 4.10 6.87
C ILE A 140 14.25 5.36 7.59
N LEU A 141 13.07 5.86 7.21
CA LEU A 141 12.47 7.04 7.85
C LEU A 141 12.15 6.77 9.32
N GLY A 142 11.58 5.61 9.65
CA GLY A 142 11.32 5.21 11.02
C GLY A 142 12.59 5.20 11.87
N LEU A 143 13.70 4.70 11.31
CA LEU A 143 15.00 4.74 11.99
C LEU A 143 15.52 6.15 12.20
N ILE A 144 15.58 6.98 11.15
CA ILE A 144 16.11 8.36 11.22
C ILE A 144 15.36 9.22 12.26
N TYR A 145 14.04 9.03 12.33
CA TYR A 145 13.15 9.81 13.18
C TYR A 145 12.77 9.13 14.50
N SER A 146 13.34 7.94 14.79
CA SER A 146 13.13 7.25 16.07
C SER A 146 13.68 8.08 17.24
N PRO A 147 12.94 8.19 18.36
CA PRO A 147 13.38 8.92 19.56
C PRO A 147 14.67 8.36 20.19
N ASN A 148 14.89 7.04 20.09
CA ASN A 148 15.99 6.31 20.75
C ASN A 148 17.08 5.85 19.77
N ASN A 149 17.40 6.66 18.76
CA ASN A 149 18.33 6.24 17.72
C ASN A 149 19.79 6.27 18.23
N GLU A 150 20.31 5.12 18.67
CA GLU A 150 21.71 4.94 19.11
C GLU A 150 22.74 5.03 17.96
N PHE A 151 22.27 4.96 16.70
CA PHE A 151 23.12 5.08 15.52
C PHE A 151 23.44 6.55 15.22
N GLN A 152 24.51 7.08 15.83
CA GLN A 152 25.04 8.41 15.52
C GLN A 152 25.62 8.51 14.09
N ASP A 153 26.03 7.38 13.49
CA ASP A 153 26.59 7.35 12.13
C ASP A 153 25.59 6.81 11.09
N LYS A 154 25.21 7.69 10.15
CA LYS A 154 24.29 7.39 9.04
C LYS A 154 24.84 6.29 8.11
N LYS A 155 26.17 6.11 8.02
CA LYS A 155 26.79 5.06 7.18
C LYS A 155 26.65 3.67 7.80
N GLU A 156 26.78 3.57 9.12
CA GLU A 156 26.63 2.32 9.85
C GLU A 156 25.17 1.83 9.83
N LEU A 157 24.23 2.78 9.97
CA LEU A 157 22.80 2.54 9.82
C LEU A 157 22.47 1.97 8.43
N ALA A 158 22.97 2.59 7.35
CA ALA A 158 22.72 2.13 5.99
C ALA A 158 23.28 0.71 5.73
N LYS A 159 24.48 0.41 6.26
CA LYS A 159 25.10 -0.91 6.14
C LYS A 159 24.30 -2.00 6.87
N ASN A 160 23.82 -1.69 8.08
CA ASN A 160 23.01 -2.63 8.88
C ASN A 160 21.62 -2.86 8.29
N ILE A 161 21.00 -1.84 7.69
CA ILE A 161 19.73 -2.00 6.98
C ILE A 161 19.90 -2.92 5.77
N LEU A 162 20.93 -2.69 4.95
CA LEU A 162 21.19 -3.54 3.77
C LEU A 162 21.45 -5.00 4.20
N PHE A 163 22.18 -5.22 5.29
CA PHE A 163 22.48 -6.55 5.81
C PHE A 163 21.28 -7.27 6.45
N LYS A 164 20.30 -6.55 6.99
CA LYS A 164 19.08 -7.14 7.57
C LYS A 164 17.96 -7.37 6.54
N LEU A 165 18.02 -6.68 5.39
CA LEU A 165 17.03 -6.78 4.32
C LEU A 165 17.43 -7.78 3.21
N LEU A 166 18.71 -8.18 3.15
CA LEU A 166 19.25 -9.26 2.30
C LEU A 166 19.38 -10.56 3.10
#